data_AF-A0A534AM33-F1
#
_entry.id   AF-A0A534AM33-F1
#
_cell.length_a   1.000
_cell.length_b   1.000
_cell.length_c   1.000
_cell.angle_alpha   90.00
_cell.angle_beta   90.00
_cell.angle_gamma   90.00
#
_symmetry.space_group_name_H-M   'P 1'
#
loop_
_entity.id
_entity.type
_entity.pdbx_description
1 polymer ?
#
loop_
_entity_poly.entity_id
_entity_poly.type
_entity_poly.pdbx_seq_one_letter_code
_entity_poly.pdbx_strand_id
1 'polypeptide(L)' 'DHYRLFGQKIFITWGDHDLTANTLHMVLARIEGAQSGVKGISLFIVPKVLVNADGSLGARNDVRCLSIEHKLGIHASP' A
#
# COMPACT_ATOMS: atom_id res chain seq x y z
N ASP A 1 4.68 17.89 -3.33
CA ASP A 1 3.40 17.43 -3.90
C ASP A 1 3.17 15.96 -3.63
N HIS A 2 2.41 15.62 -2.59
CA HIS A 2 2.05 14.24 -2.23
C HIS A 2 0.56 14.14 -1.92
N TYR A 3 -0.01 12.93 -2.00
CA TYR A 3 -1.39 12.67 -1.64
C TYR A 3 -1.47 11.95 -0.29
N ARG A 4 -2.55 12.21 0.45
CA ARG A 4 -2.90 11.45 1.66
C ARG A 4 -4.03 10.50 1.30
N LEU A 5 -3.75 9.20 1.39
CA LEU A 5 -4.72 8.17 1.08
C LEU A 5 -5.39 7.71 2.37
N PHE A 6 -6.70 7.54 2.33
CA PHE A 6 -7.50 6.99 3.42
C PHE A 6 -8.38 5.87 2.89
N GLY A 7 -8.49 4.79 3.67
CA GLY A 7 -9.30 3.63 3.33
C GLY A 7 -8.62 2.33 3.72
N GLN A 8 -9.32 1.22 3.47
CA GLN A 8 -8.85 -0.13 3.74
C GLN A 8 -8.95 -0.95 2.45
N LYS A 9 -7.96 -1.84 2.26
CA LYS A 9 -7.95 -2.85 1.20
C LYS A 9 -7.87 -4.22 1.86
N ILE A 10 -8.37 -5.23 1.14
CA ILE A 10 -8.42 -6.61 1.60
C ILE A 10 -7.73 -7.51 0.58
N PHE A 11 -7.31 -8.69 1.02
CA PHE A 11 -6.70 -9.72 0.18
C PHE A 11 -5.47 -9.23 -0.60
N ILE A 12 -4.59 -8.49 0.11
CA ILE A 12 -3.34 -7.98 -0.45
C ILE A 12 -2.25 -9.02 -0.22
N THR A 13 -2.00 -9.83 -1.24
CA THR A 13 -0.90 -10.80 -1.25
C THR A 13 0.43 -10.10 -1.01
N TRP A 14 1.24 -10.61 -0.07
CA TRP A 14 2.49 -10.00 0.39
C TRP A 14 2.30 -8.57 0.91
N GLY A 15 1.13 -8.29 1.49
CA GLY A 15 0.77 -6.98 2.02
C GLY A 15 1.63 -6.52 3.20
N ASP A 16 2.27 -7.43 3.94
CA ASP A 16 3.34 -7.13 4.89
C ASP A 16 4.23 -8.35 5.10
N HIS A 17 5.52 -8.10 5.35
CA HIS A 17 6.55 -9.08 5.69
C HIS A 17 7.84 -8.36 6.11
N ASP A 18 8.82 -9.13 6.60
CA ASP A 18 10.15 -8.67 7.03
C ASP A 18 11.29 -9.09 6.10
N LEU A 19 10.99 -9.80 5.00
CA LEU A 19 12.00 -10.25 4.01
C LEU A 19 12.72 -9.12 3.23
N THR A 20 12.19 -7.90 3.24
CA THR A 20 12.81 -6.74 2.56
C THR A 20 12.78 -5.52 3.47
N ALA A 21 13.73 -4.60 3.24
CA ALA A 21 13.82 -3.36 4.01
C ALA A 21 12.65 -2.39 3.74
N ASN A 22 12.00 -2.50 2.58
CA ASN A 22 10.83 -1.70 2.21
C ASN A 22 9.93 -2.49 1.25
N THR A 23 8.65 -2.10 1.20
CA THR A 23 7.63 -2.66 0.32
C THR A 23 6.90 -1.49 -0.35
N LEU A 24 6.76 -1.54 -1.68
CA LEU A 24 6.06 -0.51 -2.44
C LEU A 24 4.64 -0.99 -2.77
N HIS A 25 3.64 -0.43 -2.09
CA HIS A 25 2.25 -0.74 -2.38
C HIS A 25 1.76 0.11 -3.57
N MET A 26 1.28 -0.55 -4.61
CA MET A 26 0.60 0.10 -5.73
C MET A 26 -0.89 0.17 -5.43
N VAL A 27 -1.36 1.33 -4.95
CA VAL A 27 -2.71 1.50 -4.40
C VAL A 27 -3.60 2.20 -5.42
N LEU A 28 -4.75 1.59 -5.72
CA LEU A 28 -5.82 2.25 -6.46
C LEU A 28 -6.69 3.07 -5.50
N ALA A 29 -6.79 4.37 -5.75
CA ALA A 29 -7.65 5.29 -5.00
C ALA A 29 -8.27 6.36 -5.92
N ARG A 30 -9.28 7.07 -5.42
CA ARG A 30 -9.97 8.14 -6.15
C ARG A 30 -9.58 9.47 -5.53
N ILE A 31 -9.17 10.43 -6.36
CA ILE A 31 -8.93 11.81 -5.93
C ILE A 31 -10.29 12.51 -5.77
N GLU A 32 -10.38 13.43 -4.82
CA GLU A 32 -11.57 14.25 -4.63
C GLU A 32 -11.94 15.00 -5.92
N GLY A 33 -13.23 14.97 -6.29
CA GLY A 33 -13.73 15.57 -7.53
C GLY A 33 -13.50 14.75 -8.81
N ALA A 34 -12.81 13.60 -8.77
CA ALA A 34 -12.64 12.75 -9.93
C ALA A 34 -13.97 12.12 -10.40
N GLN A 35 -14.06 11.85 -11.72
CA GLN A 35 -15.23 11.21 -12.35
C GLN A 35 -15.61 9.90 -11.65
N SER A 36 -16.88 9.49 -11.71
CA SER A 36 -17.32 8.21 -11.14
C SER A 36 -16.80 6.99 -11.93
N GLY A 37 -16.90 5.80 -11.32
CA GLY A 37 -16.47 4.55 -11.94
C GLY A 37 -14.96 4.41 -12.08
N VAL A 38 -14.51 3.52 -12.96
CA VAL A 38 -13.10 3.15 -13.14
C VAL A 38 -12.24 4.30 -13.69
N LYS A 39 -12.82 5.18 -14.51
CA LYS A 39 -12.10 6.30 -15.15
C LYS A 39 -11.59 7.35 -14.16
N GLY A 40 -12.18 7.45 -12.97
CA GLY A 40 -11.69 8.35 -11.92
C GLY A 40 -10.74 7.70 -10.92
N ILE A 41 -10.33 6.45 -11.14
CA ILE A 41 -9.37 5.78 -10.27
C ILE A 41 -7.95 6.12 -10.75
N SER A 42 -7.10 6.52 -9.82
CA SER A 42 -5.67 6.76 -10.03
C SER A 42 -4.85 5.69 -9.31
N LEU A 43 -3.63 5.47 -9.80
CA LEU A 43 -2.66 4.58 -9.18
C LEU A 43 -1.64 5.40 -8.38
N PHE A 44 -1.36 4.97 -7.15
CA PHE A 44 -0.43 5.63 -6.24
C PHE A 44 0.65 4.67 -5.78
N ILE A 45 1.88 5.16 -5.67
CA ILE A 45 2.96 4.45 -4.99
C ILE A 45 2.91 4.85 -3.52
N VAL A 46 2.72 3.86 -2.64
CA VAL A 46 2.64 4.04 -1.20
C VAL A 46 3.70 3.15 -0.55
N PRO A 47 4.89 3.69 -0.21
CA PRO A 47 5.93 2.88 0.41
C PRO A 47 5.60 2.61 1.88
N LYS A 48 5.99 1.43 2.40
CA LYS A 48 5.94 1.09 3.84
C LYS A 48 6.84 2.01 4.67
N VAL A 49 8.00 2.36 4.14
CA VAL A 49 8.96 3.31 4.73
C VAL A 49 9.23 4.43 3.72
N LEU A 50 9.11 5.68 4.15
CA LEU A 50 9.34 6.84 3.28
C LEU A 50 10.81 6.88 2.82
N VAL A 51 11.03 7.35 1.60
CA VAL A 51 12.37 7.42 0.98
C VAL A 51 12.84 8.88 0.99
N ASN A 52 14.04 9.12 1.52
CA ASN A 52 14.67 10.44 1.55
C ASN A 52 15.21 10.80 0.15
N ALA A 53 15.55 12.08 -0.05
CA ALA A 53 16.05 12.57 -1.34
C ALA A 53 17.37 11.90 -1.80
N ASP A 54 18.17 11.40 -0.86
CA ASP A 54 19.42 10.65 -1.12
C ASP A 54 19.19 9.15 -1.37
N GLY A 55 17.93 8.69 -1.38
CA GLY A 55 17.56 7.29 -1.54
C GLY A 55 17.61 6.46 -0.26
N SER A 56 18.03 7.02 0.87
CA SER A 56 18.00 6.33 2.16
C SER A 56 16.57 6.15 2.69
N LEU A 57 16.36 5.14 3.53
CA LEU A 57 15.09 4.89 4.18
C LEU A 57 14.91 5.83 5.39
N GLY A 58 13.77 6.52 5.42
CA GLY A 58 13.38 7.46 6.47
C GLY A 58 12.33 6.88 7.43
N ALA A 59 11.35 7.70 7.79
CA ALA A 59 10.30 7.33 8.73
C ALA A 59 9.31 6.30 8.16
N ARG A 60 8.72 5.47 9.03
CA ARG A 60 7.65 4.54 8.64
C ARG A 60 6.41 5.31 8.20
N ASN A 61 5.78 4.88 7.12
CA ASN A 61 4.53 5.43 6.63
C ASN A 61 3.33 4.78 7.33
N ASP A 62 2.13 5.35 7.19
CA ASP A 62 0.91 4.89 7.91
C ASP A 62 0.18 3.73 7.19
N VAL A 63 0.80 3.09 6.20
CA VAL A 63 0.29 1.85 5.61
C VAL A 63 0.66 0.67 6.51
N ARG A 64 -0.35 -0.07 6.97
CA ARG A 64 -0.17 -1.20 7.89
C ARG A 64 -1.10 -2.36 7.54
N CYS A 65 -0.60 -3.57 7.68
CA CYS A 65 -1.43 -4.77 7.66
C CYS A 65 -2.18 -4.88 8.99
N LEU A 66 -3.50 -4.96 8.93
CA LEU A 66 -4.37 -5.05 10.10
C LEU A 66 -4.71 -6.49 10.50
N SER A 67 -4.70 -7.42 9.53
CA SER A 67 -5.08 -8.81 9.73
C SER A 67 -4.49 -9.68 8.61
N ILE A 68 -4.30 -10.97 8.91
CA ILE A 68 -3.88 -12.00 7.94
C ILE A 68 -5.02 -13.01 7.80
N GLU A 69 -5.33 -13.37 6.56
CA GLU A 69 -6.45 -14.28 6.27
C GLU A 69 -6.10 -15.75 6.54
N HIS A 70 -7.07 -16.49 7.11
CA HIS A 70 -7.03 -17.94 7.27
C HIS A 70 -7.50 -18.62 5.99
N LYS A 71 -6.56 -18.83 5.07
CA LYS A 71 -6.80 -19.36 3.72
C LYS A 71 -6.85 -20.90 3.70
N LEU A 72 -7.49 -21.47 2.68
CA LEU A 72 -7.49 -22.93 2.42
C LEU A 72 -6.07 -23.48 2.19
N GLY A 73 -5.20 -22.71 1.52
CA GLY A 73 -3.82 -23.06 1.21
C GLY A 73 -2.94 -21.81 1.06
N ILE A 74 -1.76 -21.93 0.45
CA ILE A 74 -0.78 -20.83 0.27
C ILE A 74 -0.49 -20.05 1.56
N HIS A 75 -0.39 -20.77 2.68
CA HIS A 75 -0.29 -20.17 4.02
C HIS A 75 0.97 -19.31 4.20
N ALA A 76 2.05 -19.61 3.48
CA ALA A 76 3.29 -18.83 3.48
C ALA A 76 3.23 -17.54 2.65
N SER A 77 2.10 -17.26 1.98
CA SER A 77 1.86 -15.98 1.30
C SER A 77 0.95 -15.13 2.20
N PRO A 78 1.49 -14.20 3.00
CA PRO A 78 0.71 -13.35 3.89
C PRO A 78 -0.22 -12.44 3.09
#